data_AF-A0A7Y2CA20-F1
#
_entry.id   AF-A0A7Y2CA20-F1
#
_cell.length_a   1.000
_cell.length_b   1.000
_cell.length_c   1.000
_cell.angle_alpha   90.00
_cell.angle_beta   90.00
_cell.angle_gamma   90.00
#
_symmetry.space_group_name_H-M   'P 1'
#
loop_
_entity.id
_entity.type
_entity.pdbx_description
1 polymer ?
#
loop_
_entity_poly.entity_id
_entity_poly.type
_entity_poly.pdbx_seq_one_letter_code
_entity_poly.pdbx_strand_id
1 'polypeptide(L)'
;SKVSTEDVNIMTAEDPVEYNLHGINQVLVRTQIGMTFAAALKAFLRQDPNIIMVGEIRDLETGGIAIKAALTGHLVLSTLHTNDAASTITRMIDMGLEPFNVAAALNLVTAQRLLRRICNNCKVEAQYDPDVLRAARISDDFIENVTLYKGEGCDQCSGSGYKGRQGLYEVMNITSPIRNLIMAEAGTDELVAQALEEGMLTLRMDGLKKLERGITTLEEVLKETAAAN
;
A
#
# COMPACT_ATOMS: atom_id res chain seq x y z
N SER A 1 21.70 4.60 5.54
CA SER A 1 20.31 4.08 5.63
C SER A 1 20.28 3.07 6.77
N LYS A 2 19.14 2.86 7.47
CA LYS A 2 19.06 1.80 8.50
C LYS A 2 18.94 0.39 7.90
N VAL A 3 18.62 0.31 6.59
CA VAL A 3 18.34 -0.95 5.88
C VAL A 3 19.41 -1.25 4.84
N SER A 4 19.89 -0.23 4.11
CA SER A 4 21.00 -0.36 3.16
C SER A 4 22.29 0.10 3.84
N THR A 5 23.04 -0.90 4.29
CA THR A 5 24.37 -0.81 4.92
C THR A 5 25.31 -1.74 4.16
N GLU A 6 26.63 -1.52 4.27
CA GLU A 6 27.62 -2.29 3.50
C GLU A 6 27.59 -3.80 3.81
N ASP A 7 27.21 -4.18 5.04
CA ASP A 7 27.11 -5.58 5.47
C ASP A 7 25.80 -6.27 5.05
N VAL A 8 24.91 -5.59 4.32
CA VAL A 8 23.59 -6.12 3.94
C VAL A 8 23.53 -6.30 2.43
N ASN A 9 23.47 -7.55 1.99
CA ASN A 9 23.28 -7.90 0.60
C ASN A 9 21.80 -7.74 0.20
N ILE A 10 21.52 -6.71 -0.60
CA ILE A 10 20.18 -6.42 -1.13
C ILE A 10 20.14 -6.80 -2.60
N MET A 11 19.17 -7.64 -2.96
CA MET A 11 18.93 -8.05 -4.34
C MET A 11 17.51 -7.72 -4.77
N THR A 12 17.33 -7.22 -5.99
CA THR A 12 16.01 -6.86 -6.52
C THR A 12 15.78 -7.51 -7.88
N ALA A 13 14.56 -7.98 -8.13
CA ALA A 13 14.09 -8.39 -9.45
C ALA A 13 12.98 -7.42 -9.87
N GLU A 14 13.15 -6.70 -10.98
CA GLU A 14 12.30 -5.57 -11.37
C GLU A 14 11.94 -5.60 -12.87
N ASP A 15 10.76 -5.07 -13.23
CA ASP A 15 10.26 -4.98 -14.62
C ASP A 15 9.55 -3.63 -14.88
N PRO A 16 10.25 -2.57 -15.35
CA PRO A 16 11.70 -2.43 -15.47
C PRO A 16 12.37 -1.96 -14.17
N VAL A 17 13.70 -1.83 -14.18
CA VAL A 17 14.44 -1.09 -13.13
C VAL A 17 14.25 0.41 -13.36
N GLU A 18 13.58 1.08 -12.41
CA GLU A 18 13.22 2.51 -12.53
C GLU A 18 14.39 3.45 -12.21
N TYR A 19 15.20 3.09 -11.21
CA TYR A 19 16.34 3.87 -10.74
C TYR A 19 17.52 2.96 -10.41
N ASN A 20 18.73 3.40 -10.78
CA ASN A 20 19.95 2.71 -10.38
C ASN A 20 20.36 3.15 -8.97
N LEU A 21 20.32 2.22 -8.03
CA LEU A 21 20.64 2.44 -6.63
C LEU A 21 22.00 1.83 -6.31
N HIS A 22 22.94 2.69 -5.91
CA HIS A 22 24.27 2.23 -5.51
C HIS A 22 24.19 1.31 -4.28
N GLY A 23 24.95 0.21 -4.30
CA GLY A 23 24.98 -0.79 -3.24
C GLY A 23 23.83 -1.81 -3.27
N ILE A 24 22.99 -1.80 -4.32
CA ILE A 24 21.89 -2.76 -4.50
C ILE A 24 22.11 -3.55 -5.79
N ASN A 25 21.98 -4.87 -5.72
CA ASN A 25 22.10 -5.77 -6.87
C ASN A 25 20.75 -5.86 -7.60
N GLN A 26 20.55 -5.03 -8.62
CA GLN A 26 19.29 -4.94 -9.35
C GLN A 26 19.29 -5.78 -10.63
N VAL A 27 18.38 -6.73 -10.73
CA VAL A 27 18.18 -7.61 -11.88
C VAL A 27 16.92 -7.20 -12.64
N LEU A 28 17.10 -6.83 -13.91
CA LEU A 28 16.01 -6.56 -14.83
C LEU A 28 15.41 -7.88 -15.34
N VAL A 29 14.09 -8.04 -15.20
CA VAL A 29 13.32 -9.14 -15.81
C VAL A 29 13.38 -9.02 -17.33
N ARG A 30 13.68 -10.15 -17.99
CA ARG A 30 13.71 -10.28 -19.45
C ARG A 30 13.11 -11.62 -19.86
N THR A 31 11.79 -11.63 -19.99
CA THR A 31 11.03 -12.84 -20.31
C THR A 31 11.44 -13.48 -21.64
N GLN A 32 11.90 -12.68 -22.63
CA GLN A 32 12.30 -13.21 -23.95
C GLN A 32 13.53 -14.14 -23.89
N ILE A 33 14.34 -14.05 -22.83
CA ILE A 33 15.52 -14.89 -22.60
C ILE A 33 15.37 -15.80 -21.38
N GLY A 34 14.16 -15.92 -20.83
CA GLY A 34 13.87 -16.78 -19.67
C GLY A 34 14.26 -16.19 -18.31
N MET A 35 14.66 -14.92 -18.24
CA MET A 35 14.91 -14.23 -16.96
C MET A 35 13.59 -13.70 -16.39
N THR A 36 12.79 -14.57 -15.77
CA THR A 36 11.53 -14.21 -15.10
C THR A 36 11.74 -13.84 -13.63
N PHE A 37 10.71 -13.32 -12.95
CA PHE A 37 10.76 -13.12 -11.49
C PHE A 37 11.13 -14.42 -10.77
N ALA A 38 10.43 -15.52 -11.02
CA ALA A 38 10.73 -16.82 -10.42
C ALA A 38 12.19 -17.28 -10.68
N ALA A 39 12.73 -17.05 -11.88
CA ALA A 39 14.12 -17.39 -12.20
C ALA A 39 15.11 -16.53 -11.40
N ALA A 40 14.87 -15.22 -11.29
CA ALA A 40 15.68 -14.30 -10.51
C ALA A 40 15.65 -14.65 -9.02
N LEU A 41 14.47 -14.90 -8.43
CA LEU A 41 14.34 -15.31 -7.02
C LEU A 41 15.11 -16.61 -6.74
N LYS A 42 14.98 -17.63 -7.61
CA LYS A 42 15.75 -18.87 -7.48
C LYS A 42 17.25 -18.62 -7.54
N ALA A 43 17.71 -17.63 -8.29
CA ALA A 43 19.13 -17.26 -8.33
C ALA A 43 19.57 -16.55 -7.05
N PHE A 44 18.75 -15.63 -6.52
CA PHE A 44 19.06 -14.90 -5.28
C PHE A 44 19.31 -15.83 -4.10
N LEU A 45 18.54 -16.91 -3.96
CA LEU A 45 18.75 -17.90 -2.89
C LEU A 45 20.13 -18.60 -2.91
N ARG A 46 20.92 -18.43 -3.98
CA ARG A 46 22.31 -18.92 -4.09
C ARG A 46 23.35 -17.80 -4.03
N GLN A 47 22.96 -16.60 -3.62
CA GLN A 47 23.79 -15.40 -3.61
C GLN A 47 23.96 -14.83 -2.20
N ASP A 48 23.65 -15.61 -1.15
CA ASP A 48 23.71 -15.18 0.25
C ASP A 48 22.99 -13.82 0.49
N PRO A 49 21.70 -13.70 0.11
CA PRO A 49 20.99 -12.44 0.25
C PRO A 49 20.59 -12.21 1.71
N ASN A 50 20.43 -10.94 2.10
CA ASN A 50 19.76 -10.59 3.35
C ASN A 50 18.36 -10.03 3.10
N ILE A 51 18.24 -9.20 2.04
CA ILE A 51 16.98 -8.58 1.64
C ILE A 51 16.74 -8.87 0.16
N ILE A 52 15.53 -9.32 -0.14
CA ILE A 52 15.07 -9.59 -1.50
C ILE A 52 13.89 -8.66 -1.80
N MET A 53 13.96 -7.92 -2.89
CA MET A 53 12.80 -7.20 -3.43
C MET A 53 12.34 -7.85 -4.73
N VAL A 54 11.05 -8.13 -4.81
CA VAL A 54 10.40 -8.65 -6.00
C VAL A 54 9.46 -7.58 -6.48
N GLY A 55 9.63 -7.11 -7.72
CA GLY A 55 8.85 -6.00 -8.26
C GLY A 55 7.36 -6.22 -8.07
N GLU A 56 6.88 -7.44 -8.32
CA GLU A 56 5.50 -7.85 -8.09
C GLU A 56 5.35 -9.37 -7.98
N ILE A 57 4.30 -9.83 -7.31
CA ILE A 57 3.86 -11.22 -7.32
C ILE A 57 2.57 -11.31 -8.15
N ARG A 58 2.67 -11.95 -9.32
CA ARG A 58 1.54 -12.17 -10.23
C ARG A 58 1.01 -13.60 -10.25
N ASP A 59 1.84 -14.55 -9.83
CA ASP A 59 1.58 -15.98 -9.99
C ASP A 59 2.00 -16.78 -8.75
N LEU A 60 1.47 -18.00 -8.67
CA LEU A 60 1.72 -18.96 -7.59
C LEU A 60 3.20 -19.33 -7.47
N GLU A 61 3.91 -19.44 -8.60
CA GLU A 61 5.32 -19.84 -8.58
C GLU A 61 6.17 -18.79 -7.87
N THR A 62 6.05 -17.53 -8.30
CA THR A 62 6.78 -16.39 -7.73
C THR A 62 6.40 -16.18 -6.27
N GLY A 63 5.09 -16.21 -5.96
CA GLY A 63 4.60 -16.07 -4.58
C GLY A 63 5.09 -17.19 -3.67
N GLY A 64 5.11 -18.42 -4.15
CA GLY A 64 5.57 -19.58 -3.39
C GLY A 64 7.07 -19.53 -3.09
N ILE A 65 7.90 -19.05 -4.03
CA ILE A 65 9.34 -18.87 -3.80
C ILE A 65 9.58 -17.71 -2.83
N ALA A 66 8.86 -16.60 -2.99
CA ALA A 66 8.96 -15.44 -2.10
C ALA A 66 8.62 -15.79 -0.64
N ILE A 67 7.53 -16.53 -0.41
CA ILE A 67 7.16 -17.00 0.93
C ILE A 67 8.22 -17.95 1.49
N LYS A 68 8.72 -18.90 0.70
CA LYS A 68 9.80 -19.79 1.15
C LYS A 68 11.06 -19.02 1.53
N ALA A 69 11.43 -18.00 0.76
CA ALA A 69 12.55 -17.12 1.08
C ALA A 69 12.33 -16.37 2.41
N ALA A 70 11.12 -15.86 2.64
CA ALA A 70 10.77 -15.20 3.89
C ALA A 70 10.85 -16.18 5.09
N LEU A 71 10.31 -17.38 4.96
CA LEU A 71 10.34 -18.41 6.00
C LEU A 71 11.75 -18.94 6.32
N THR A 72 12.69 -18.82 5.38
CA THR A 72 14.11 -19.17 5.61
C THR A 72 14.93 -18.03 6.20
N GLY A 73 14.28 -16.92 6.61
CA GLY A 73 14.91 -15.85 7.37
C GLY A 73 15.32 -14.62 6.55
N HIS A 74 14.95 -14.54 5.28
CA HIS A 74 15.22 -13.38 4.44
C HIS A 74 14.13 -12.32 4.61
N LEU A 75 14.49 -11.03 4.60
CA LEU A 75 13.49 -9.98 4.48
C LEU A 75 13.05 -9.88 3.02
N VAL A 76 11.77 -10.14 2.75
CA VAL A 76 11.20 -10.08 1.40
C VAL A 76 10.25 -8.89 1.28
N LEU A 77 10.49 -8.05 0.28
CA LEU A 77 9.62 -6.94 -0.11
C LEU A 77 8.99 -7.27 -1.46
N SER A 78 7.69 -7.06 -1.61
CA SER A 78 7.02 -7.26 -2.90
C SER A 78 5.79 -6.37 -3.02
N THR A 79 5.30 -6.21 -4.25
CA THR A 79 4.01 -5.56 -4.52
C THR A 79 2.97 -6.55 -5.04
N LEU A 80 1.71 -6.28 -4.76
CA LEU A 80 0.53 -6.94 -5.34
C LEU A 80 -0.48 -5.85 -5.72
N HIS A 81 -1.29 -6.12 -6.75
CA HIS A 81 -2.35 -5.22 -7.17
C HIS A 81 -3.67 -5.58 -6.49
N THR A 82 -3.92 -4.95 -5.34
CA THR A 82 -5.14 -5.08 -4.54
C THR A 82 -5.71 -3.70 -4.19
N ASN A 83 -6.92 -3.68 -3.66
CA ASN A 83 -7.62 -2.42 -3.33
C ASN A 83 -7.31 -1.92 -1.92
N ASP A 84 -6.99 -2.84 -1.01
CA ASP A 84 -6.78 -2.62 0.41
C ASP A 84 -5.85 -3.70 0.99
N ALA A 85 -5.44 -3.53 2.24
CA ALA A 85 -4.46 -4.40 2.86
C ALA A 85 -5.02 -5.80 3.11
N ALA A 86 -6.27 -5.92 3.57
CA ALA A 86 -6.89 -7.21 3.89
C ALA A 86 -7.11 -8.08 2.64
N SER A 87 -7.63 -7.50 1.55
CA SER A 87 -7.82 -8.20 0.27
C SER A 87 -6.53 -8.72 -0.35
N THR A 88 -5.37 -8.20 0.06
CA THR A 88 -4.06 -8.74 -0.34
C THR A 88 -3.87 -10.16 0.18
N ILE A 89 -4.31 -10.45 1.42
CA ILE A 89 -4.21 -11.79 1.98
C ILE A 89 -5.12 -12.76 1.23
N THR A 90 -6.38 -12.38 1.02
CA THR A 90 -7.33 -13.19 0.23
C THR A 90 -6.79 -13.44 -1.17
N ARG A 91 -6.24 -12.41 -1.83
CA ARG A 91 -5.63 -12.54 -3.15
C ARG A 91 -4.46 -13.54 -3.15
N MET A 92 -3.64 -13.56 -2.10
CA MET A 92 -2.56 -14.53 -1.98
C MET A 92 -3.09 -15.96 -1.88
N ILE A 93 -4.14 -16.18 -1.07
CA ILE A 93 -4.80 -17.48 -0.91
C ILE A 93 -5.46 -17.92 -2.22
N ASP A 94 -6.17 -17.02 -2.91
CA ASP A 94 -6.83 -17.28 -4.20
C ASP A 94 -5.87 -17.69 -5.32
N MET A 95 -4.61 -17.23 -5.26
CA MET A 95 -3.56 -17.68 -6.19
C MET A 95 -3.11 -19.13 -5.92
N GLY A 96 -3.50 -19.72 -4.79
CA GLY A 96 -3.13 -21.06 -4.35
C GLY A 96 -2.01 -21.09 -3.30
N LEU A 97 -1.73 -19.98 -2.63
CA LEU A 97 -0.78 -19.98 -1.51
C LEU A 97 -1.47 -20.49 -0.24
N GLU A 98 -0.89 -21.52 0.37
CA GLU A 98 -1.44 -22.12 1.60
C GLU A 98 -1.60 -21.07 2.72
N PRO A 99 -2.79 -20.94 3.35
CA PRO A 99 -3.05 -19.95 4.38
C PRO A 99 -2.05 -19.98 5.54
N PHE A 100 -1.63 -21.17 5.96
CA PHE A 100 -0.61 -21.33 6.99
C PHE A 100 0.73 -20.66 6.61
N ASN A 101 1.17 -20.83 5.36
CA ASN A 101 2.43 -20.25 4.89
C ASN A 101 2.32 -18.73 4.76
N VAL A 102 1.17 -18.22 4.32
CA VAL A 102 0.87 -16.77 4.26
C VAL A 102 0.89 -16.17 5.67
N ALA A 103 0.16 -16.80 6.61
CA ALA A 103 0.09 -16.38 8.01
C ALA A 103 1.44 -16.42 8.71
N ALA A 104 2.32 -17.39 8.38
CA ALA A 104 3.64 -17.50 8.99
C ALA A 104 4.65 -16.49 8.41
N ALA A 105 4.63 -16.27 7.09
CA ALA A 105 5.64 -15.47 6.40
C ALA A 105 5.36 -13.96 6.39
N LEU A 106 4.10 -13.54 6.35
CA LEU A 106 3.77 -12.12 6.29
C LEU A 106 4.03 -11.42 7.62
N ASN A 107 4.60 -10.21 7.54
CA ASN A 107 4.83 -9.34 8.69
C ASN A 107 3.92 -8.10 8.66
N LEU A 108 3.74 -7.52 7.49
CA LEU A 108 3.04 -6.25 7.29
C LEU A 108 2.54 -6.16 5.85
N VAL A 109 1.33 -5.65 5.67
CA VAL A 109 0.76 -5.30 4.36
C VAL A 109 0.44 -3.82 4.32
N THR A 110 0.90 -3.13 3.27
CA THR A 110 0.54 -1.75 3.01
C THR A 110 -0.33 -1.63 1.78
N ALA A 111 -1.50 -1.00 1.91
CA ALA A 111 -2.23 -0.46 0.77
C ALA A 111 -2.00 1.05 0.69
N GLN A 112 -1.86 1.57 -0.53
CA GLN A 112 -1.64 2.99 -0.75
C GLN A 112 -2.39 3.53 -1.96
N ARG A 113 -2.76 4.81 -1.88
CA ARG A 113 -3.30 5.60 -2.98
C ARG A 113 -2.59 6.96 -3.02
N LEU A 114 -2.62 7.62 -4.17
CA LEU A 114 -2.11 8.98 -4.31
C LEU A 114 -3.26 9.90 -4.66
N LEU A 115 -3.43 10.95 -3.87
CA LEU A 115 -4.35 12.03 -4.18
C LEU A 115 -3.60 13.34 -4.44
N ARG A 116 -4.29 14.32 -5.01
CA ARG A 116 -3.76 15.64 -5.31
C ARG A 116 -3.80 16.53 -4.06
N ARG A 117 -2.76 17.34 -3.87
CA ARG A 117 -2.71 18.33 -2.79
C ARG A 117 -3.30 19.65 -3.24
N ILE A 118 -4.01 20.34 -2.35
CA ILE A 118 -4.49 21.71 -2.61
C ILE A 118 -3.29 22.62 -2.89
N CYS A 119 -3.40 23.48 -3.89
CA CYS A 119 -2.39 24.49 -4.15
C CYS A 119 -2.35 25.52 -3.02
N ASN A 120 -1.20 25.67 -2.36
CA ASN A 120 -1.03 26.60 -1.24
C ASN A 120 -1.25 28.08 -1.62
N ASN A 121 -1.11 28.46 -2.89
CA ASN A 121 -1.24 29.85 -3.35
C ASN A 121 -2.69 30.30 -3.54
N CYS A 122 -3.61 29.38 -3.80
CA CYS A 122 -5.02 29.67 -4.09
C CYS A 122 -5.95 28.83 -3.21
N LYS A 123 -5.46 28.45 -2.02
CA LYS A 123 -6.23 27.68 -1.03
C LYS A 123 -7.23 28.62 -0.36
N VAL A 124 -8.50 28.25 -0.44
CA VAL A 124 -9.62 28.99 0.15
C VAL A 124 -10.52 28.03 0.92
N GLU A 125 -11.26 28.54 1.89
CA GLU A 125 -12.28 27.77 2.60
C GLU A 125 -13.39 27.32 1.63
N ALA A 126 -13.87 26.12 1.84
CA ALA A 126 -14.89 25.49 1.02
C ALA A 126 -16.11 25.14 1.88
N GLN A 127 -17.28 25.52 1.40
CA GLN A 127 -18.55 25.03 1.93
C GLN A 127 -19.11 24.00 0.96
N TYR A 128 -19.61 22.90 1.51
CA TYR A 128 -20.21 21.81 0.75
C TYR A 128 -21.69 21.72 1.09
N ASP A 129 -22.48 21.29 0.12
CA ASP A 129 -23.89 21.00 0.36
C ASP A 129 -24.02 19.87 1.40
N PRO A 130 -24.90 19.99 2.41
CA PRO A 130 -25.12 18.94 3.39
C PRO A 130 -25.43 17.57 2.79
N ASP A 131 -26.10 17.50 1.64
CA ASP A 131 -26.43 16.24 0.98
C ASP A 131 -25.17 15.56 0.41
N VAL A 132 -24.18 16.32 -0.07
CA VAL A 132 -22.87 15.80 -0.49
C VAL A 132 -22.11 15.23 0.69
N LEU A 133 -22.15 15.92 1.83
CA LEU A 133 -21.48 15.49 3.05
C LEU A 133 -22.12 14.23 3.65
N ARG A 134 -23.45 14.10 3.62
CA ARG A 134 -24.15 12.86 4.01
C ARG A 134 -23.83 11.71 3.05
N ALA A 135 -23.85 11.95 1.74
CA ALA A 135 -23.51 10.94 0.74
C ALA A 135 -22.06 10.47 0.87
N ALA A 136 -21.15 11.34 1.34
CA ALA A 136 -19.76 11.02 1.64
C ALA A 136 -19.58 10.06 2.82
N ARG A 137 -20.63 9.80 3.62
CA ARG A 137 -20.60 9.00 4.87
C ARG A 137 -19.54 9.51 5.85
N ILE A 138 -19.43 10.82 5.97
CA ILE A 138 -18.60 11.48 6.97
C ILE A 138 -19.48 11.75 8.20
N SER A 139 -18.95 11.60 9.41
CA SER A 139 -19.72 11.87 10.62
C SER A 139 -20.09 13.35 10.73
N ASP A 140 -21.28 13.63 11.24
CA ASP A 140 -21.75 15.01 11.49
C ASP A 140 -20.77 15.75 12.42
N ASP A 141 -20.23 15.07 13.43
CA ASP A 141 -19.20 15.60 14.34
C ASP A 141 -17.93 16.07 13.60
N PHE A 142 -17.49 15.34 12.57
CA PHE A 142 -16.35 15.77 11.77
C PHE A 142 -16.72 17.01 10.93
N ILE A 143 -17.92 17.04 10.36
CA ILE A 143 -18.38 18.16 9.52
C ILE A 143 -18.50 19.45 10.33
N GLU A 144 -19.01 19.38 11.55
CA GLU A 144 -19.23 20.55 12.42
C GLU A 144 -17.91 21.13 12.95
N ASN A 145 -16.90 20.29 13.15
CA ASN A 145 -15.64 20.70 13.79
C ASN A 145 -14.49 20.98 12.81
N VAL A 146 -14.65 20.68 11.52
CA VAL A 146 -13.57 20.76 10.53
C VAL A 146 -13.84 21.79 9.45
N THR A 147 -12.91 22.74 9.29
CA THR A 147 -12.90 23.66 8.16
C THR A 147 -12.35 22.96 6.91
N LEU A 148 -13.17 22.87 5.88
CA LEU A 148 -12.79 22.28 4.60
C LEU A 148 -12.20 23.33 3.66
N TYR A 149 -11.34 22.89 2.76
CA TYR A 149 -10.62 23.78 1.84
C TYR A 149 -10.66 23.26 0.40
N LYS A 150 -10.54 24.18 -0.55
CA LYS A 150 -10.35 23.88 -1.98
C LYS A 150 -9.35 24.85 -2.60
N GLY A 151 -8.88 24.52 -3.80
CA GLY A 151 -8.11 25.44 -4.64
C GLY A 151 -9.03 26.11 -5.65
N GLU A 152 -9.04 27.44 -5.72
CA GLU A 152 -9.83 28.18 -6.73
C GLU A 152 -9.15 28.22 -8.11
N GLY A 153 -7.85 27.92 -8.17
CA GLY A 153 -7.05 27.97 -9.40
C GLY A 153 -6.25 29.26 -9.51
N CYS A 154 -4.96 29.13 -9.87
CA CYS A 154 -4.07 30.26 -10.13
C CYS A 154 -2.95 29.83 -11.09
N ASP A 155 -2.11 30.77 -11.51
CA ASP A 155 -0.99 30.50 -12.42
C ASP A 155 -0.01 29.45 -11.87
N GLN A 156 0.19 29.41 -10.55
CA GLN A 156 1.12 28.48 -9.91
C GLN A 156 0.69 27.01 -9.99
N CYS A 157 -0.61 26.75 -10.14
CA CYS A 157 -1.18 25.43 -10.34
C CYS A 157 -1.82 25.26 -11.72
N SER A 158 -1.53 26.20 -12.64
CA SER A 158 -2.08 26.23 -14.00
C SER A 158 -3.61 26.13 -14.01
N GLY A 159 -4.26 26.84 -13.08
CA GLY A 159 -5.73 26.89 -12.94
C GLY A 159 -6.36 25.63 -12.34
N SER A 160 -5.61 24.58 -12.02
CA SER A 160 -6.21 23.31 -11.55
C SER A 160 -6.72 23.34 -10.11
N GLY A 161 -6.22 24.27 -9.29
CA GLY A 161 -6.46 24.28 -7.84
C GLY A 161 -5.58 23.29 -7.05
N TYR A 162 -4.78 22.46 -7.72
CA TYR A 162 -3.95 21.43 -7.09
C TYR A 162 -2.47 21.56 -7.45
N LYS A 163 -1.57 21.25 -6.51
CA LYS A 163 -0.12 21.23 -6.77
C LYS A 163 0.57 20.16 -5.96
N GLY A 164 1.14 19.17 -6.65
CA GLY A 164 1.77 18.00 -6.03
C GLY A 164 0.76 16.93 -5.60
N ARG A 165 1.29 15.87 -4.98
CA ARG A 165 0.52 14.70 -4.53
C ARG A 165 0.78 14.38 -3.07
N GLN A 166 -0.15 13.68 -2.44
CA GLN A 166 -0.05 13.17 -1.08
C GLN A 166 -0.48 11.71 -1.07
N GLY A 167 0.32 10.87 -0.43
CA GLY A 167 -0.01 9.45 -0.23
C GLY A 167 -1.04 9.25 0.88
N LEU A 168 -1.98 8.37 0.62
CA LEU A 168 -2.82 7.71 1.61
C LEU A 168 -2.25 6.34 1.92
N TYR A 169 -2.28 5.96 3.20
CA TYR A 169 -1.67 4.71 3.66
C TYR A 169 -2.60 3.98 4.60
N GLU A 170 -2.78 2.70 4.31
CA GLU A 170 -3.39 1.71 5.19
C GLU A 170 -2.32 0.66 5.49
N VAL A 171 -1.97 0.52 6.75
CA VAL A 171 -0.81 -0.27 7.19
C VAL A 171 -1.29 -1.31 8.19
N MET A 172 -1.43 -2.54 7.71
CA MET A 172 -1.92 -3.67 8.49
C MET A 172 -0.76 -4.52 8.98
N ASN A 173 -0.58 -4.58 10.31
CA ASN A 173 0.37 -5.48 10.92
C ASN A 173 -0.20 -6.90 10.99
N ILE A 174 0.64 -7.91 10.76
CA ILE A 174 0.22 -9.32 10.84
C ILE A 174 0.49 -9.85 12.25
N THR A 175 -0.38 -9.46 13.17
CA THR A 175 -0.41 -9.83 14.58
C THR A 175 -0.92 -11.26 14.79
N SER A 176 -0.80 -11.81 16.00
CA SER A 176 -1.29 -13.16 16.28
C SER A 176 -2.81 -13.34 16.04
N PRO A 177 -3.69 -12.40 16.43
CA PRO A 177 -5.12 -12.48 16.07
C PRO A 177 -5.34 -12.52 14.55
N ILE A 178 -4.69 -11.63 13.80
CA ILE A 178 -4.76 -11.62 12.33
C ILE A 178 -4.25 -12.94 11.75
N ARG A 179 -3.14 -13.49 12.24
CA ARG A 179 -2.62 -14.81 11.78
C ARG A 179 -3.64 -15.92 12.00
N ASN A 180 -4.34 -15.93 13.13
CA ASN A 180 -5.38 -16.92 13.39
C ASN A 180 -6.55 -16.79 12.41
N LEU A 181 -6.97 -15.56 12.10
CA LEU A 181 -8.00 -15.30 11.08
C LEU A 181 -7.58 -15.77 9.69
N ILE A 182 -6.32 -15.53 9.31
CA ILE A 182 -5.76 -16.03 8.04
C ILE A 182 -5.80 -17.56 8.00
N MET A 183 -5.34 -18.24 9.06
CA MET A 183 -5.35 -19.70 9.14
C MET A 183 -6.75 -20.31 9.13
N ALA A 184 -7.73 -19.57 9.66
CA ALA A 184 -9.14 -19.95 9.64
C ALA A 184 -9.84 -19.58 8.31
N GLU A 185 -9.13 -18.99 7.35
CA GLU A 185 -9.66 -18.50 6.09
C GLU A 185 -10.87 -17.56 6.28
N ALA A 186 -10.77 -16.68 7.30
CA ALA A 186 -11.80 -15.70 7.62
C ALA A 186 -12.03 -14.71 6.47
N GLY A 187 -13.22 -14.11 6.43
CA GLY A 187 -13.57 -13.12 5.42
C GLY A 187 -12.75 -11.83 5.55
N THR A 188 -12.64 -11.09 4.45
CA THR A 188 -11.93 -9.79 4.42
C THR A 188 -12.47 -8.82 5.47
N ASP A 189 -13.79 -8.80 5.70
CA ASP A 189 -14.42 -7.92 6.68
C ASP A 189 -13.97 -8.22 8.11
N GLU A 190 -13.74 -9.50 8.45
CA GLU A 190 -13.24 -9.90 9.77
C GLU A 190 -11.79 -9.47 9.98
N LEU A 191 -10.95 -9.63 8.94
CA LEU A 191 -9.57 -9.14 8.96
C LEU A 191 -9.51 -7.63 9.14
N VAL A 192 -10.35 -6.88 8.41
CA VAL A 192 -10.44 -5.42 8.52
C VAL A 192 -10.91 -5.02 9.92
N ALA A 193 -11.97 -5.65 10.44
CA ALA A 193 -12.48 -5.35 11.78
C ALA A 193 -11.41 -5.55 12.86
N GLN A 194 -10.69 -6.66 12.81
CA GLN A 194 -9.60 -6.94 13.76
C GLN A 194 -8.45 -5.92 13.62
N ALA A 195 -8.06 -5.58 12.39
CA ALA A 195 -6.99 -4.60 12.17
C ALA A 195 -7.37 -3.19 12.63
N LEU A 196 -8.64 -2.79 12.46
CA LEU A 196 -9.19 -1.53 12.97
C LEU A 196 -9.19 -1.49 14.50
N GLU A 197 -9.56 -2.59 15.16
CA GLU A 197 -9.49 -2.72 16.62
C GLU A 197 -8.04 -2.55 17.13
N GLU A 198 -7.07 -3.06 16.37
CA GLU A 198 -5.64 -2.91 16.65
C GLU A 198 -5.05 -1.53 16.24
N GLY A 199 -5.90 -0.60 15.78
CA GLY A 199 -5.53 0.79 15.52
C GLY A 199 -5.06 1.08 14.09
N MET A 200 -5.26 0.16 13.15
CA MET A 200 -5.09 0.45 11.72
C MET A 200 -6.06 1.57 11.30
N LEU A 201 -5.59 2.46 10.42
CA LEU A 201 -6.47 3.39 9.71
C LEU A 201 -6.72 2.85 8.32
N THR A 202 -7.97 2.89 7.85
CA THR A 202 -8.24 2.65 6.44
C THR A 202 -7.72 3.80 5.57
N LEU A 203 -7.61 3.56 4.26
CA LEU A 203 -7.31 4.63 3.30
C LEU A 203 -8.26 5.82 3.44
N ARG A 204 -9.56 5.57 3.65
CA ARG A 204 -10.57 6.62 3.87
C ARG A 204 -10.29 7.41 5.15
N MET A 205 -10.02 6.73 6.26
CA MET A 205 -9.75 7.38 7.55
C MET A 205 -8.48 8.26 7.48
N ASP A 206 -7.41 7.76 6.85
CA ASP A 206 -6.19 8.54 6.63
C ASP A 206 -6.43 9.73 5.68
N GLY A 207 -7.29 9.55 4.67
CA GLY A 207 -7.78 10.63 3.81
C GLY A 207 -8.52 11.73 4.58
N LEU A 208 -9.42 11.36 5.50
CA LEU A 208 -10.14 12.31 6.36
C LEU A 208 -9.21 13.07 7.29
N LYS A 209 -8.20 12.43 7.89
CA LYS A 209 -7.17 13.13 8.68
C LYS A 209 -6.37 14.15 7.87
N LYS A 210 -6.16 13.90 6.57
CA LYS A 210 -5.49 14.85 5.67
C LYS A 210 -6.42 15.95 5.19
N LEU A 211 -7.70 15.64 5.05
CA LEU A 211 -8.76 16.62 4.77
C LEU A 211 -8.89 17.61 5.93
N GLU A 212 -8.89 17.13 7.17
CA GLU A 212 -8.91 17.94 8.40
C GLU A 212 -7.75 18.93 8.47
N ARG A 213 -6.56 18.50 8.03
CA ARG A 213 -5.36 19.36 7.95
C ARG A 213 -5.38 20.31 6.75
N GLY A 214 -6.43 20.28 5.94
CA GLY A 214 -6.57 21.05 4.70
C GLY A 214 -5.47 20.76 3.68
N ILE A 215 -4.98 19.52 3.61
CA ILE A 215 -3.95 19.10 2.65
C ILE A 215 -4.56 18.76 1.28
N THR A 216 -5.77 18.20 1.31
CA THR A 216 -6.53 17.72 0.15
C THR A 216 -7.97 18.20 0.24
N THR A 217 -8.73 18.01 -0.83
CA THR A 217 -10.18 18.29 -0.91
C THR A 217 -11.01 17.06 -0.60
N LEU A 218 -12.30 17.27 -0.30
CA LEU A 218 -13.25 16.19 -0.08
C LEU A 218 -13.39 15.33 -1.35
N GLU A 219 -13.46 15.96 -2.52
CA GLU A 219 -13.59 15.30 -3.82
C GLU A 219 -12.46 14.32 -4.08
N GLU A 220 -11.22 14.70 -3.75
CA GLU A 220 -10.06 13.82 -3.90
C GLU A 220 -10.12 12.62 -2.95
N VAL A 221 -10.54 12.82 -1.70
CA VAL A 221 -10.69 11.71 -0.75
C VAL A 221 -11.76 10.74 -1.23
N LEU A 222 -12.92 11.24 -1.67
CA LEU A 222 -14.02 10.40 -2.16
C LEU A 222 -13.68 9.67 -3.45
N LYS A 223 -12.93 10.32 -4.34
CA LYS A 223 -12.53 9.73 -5.63
C LYS A 223 -11.53 8.60 -5.44
N GLU A 224 -10.54 8.78 -4.57
CA GLU A 224 -9.40 7.85 -4.44
C GLU A 224 -9.63 6.77 -3.36
N THR A 225 -10.73 6.82 -2.62
CA THR A 225 -11.02 5.86 -1.54
C THR A 225 -12.48 5.39 -1.53
N ALA A 226 -12.70 4.10 -1.26
CA ALA A 226 -14.04 3.59 -0.95
C ALA A 226 -14.50 4.07 0.43
N ALA A 227 -15.81 4.21 0.62
CA ALA A 227 -16.34 4.34 1.97
C ALA A 227 -16.10 3.02 2.70
N ALA A 228 -15.70 3.07 3.98
CA ALA A 228 -15.75 1.88 4.82
C ALA A 228 -17.22 1.43 4.91
N ASN A 229 -17.44 0.12 4.78
CA ASN A 229 -18.77 -0.47 4.98
C ASN A 229 -19.20 -0.32 6.44
#